data_AF-A0A9X3NAB2-F1
#
_entry.id   AF-A0A9X3NAB2-F1
#
_cell.length_a   1.000
_cell.length_b   1.000
_cell.length_c   1.000
_cell.angle_alpha   90.00
_cell.angle_beta   90.00
_cell.angle_gamma   90.00
#
_symmetry.space_group_name_H-M   'P 1'
#
loop_
_entity.id
_entity.type
_entity.pdbx_description
1 polymer ?
#
loop_
_entity_poly.entity_id
_entity_poly.type
_entity_poly.pdbx_seq_one_letter_code
_entity_poly.pdbx_strand_id
1 'polypeptide(L)'
;MRALVGGVTVAAMLLMAATAQAERVDMMTPWAWAWVDNQPFVDPSTGAPLGANSAHPRGQIKDRGTPDSYSVKMTVTALGTAGQQLDQYTVSDGSAVYRDLDRRLNLSAPVQSVRFDLCTVPNAQCVTQTFARPAPPASPGPAPGATPTPTVQPAPPADRDGDGFPDTTDCNDTNSSVFPGAREYPGNGLDDDCAGGDQAAKMPGGVKYDWTVTARTNPKVRFMRVRDAVAGAQVTVTCEGRGCPFKLRRKTTDQHGEVSLTKLFKGRRLRSGTRVEVHVAAPNMITKVTRFTIRRGVTPSGTSLCVPVGQLKPQRRC
;
A
#
# COMPACT_ATOMS: atom_id res chain seq x y z
N MET A 1 42.07 59.49 -14.35
CA MET A 1 40.83 59.13 -13.62
C MET A 1 40.31 57.82 -14.20
N ARG A 2 40.34 56.74 -13.41
CA ARG A 2 39.90 55.39 -13.82
C ARG A 2 38.38 55.30 -13.66
N ALA A 3 37.67 54.89 -14.71
CA ALA A 3 36.24 54.62 -14.66
C ALA A 3 35.99 53.24 -14.04
N LEU A 4 35.21 53.20 -12.95
CA LEU A 4 34.78 52.00 -12.24
C LEU A 4 33.61 51.33 -12.96
N VAL A 5 33.76 50.04 -13.23
CA VAL A 5 32.70 49.12 -13.67
C VAL A 5 31.87 48.74 -12.45
N GLY A 6 30.59 49.14 -12.43
CA GLY A 6 29.62 48.71 -11.42
C GLY A 6 28.62 47.72 -12.02
N GLY A 7 28.89 46.43 -11.89
CA GLY A 7 27.94 45.36 -12.21
C GLY A 7 26.91 45.22 -11.10
N VAL A 8 25.63 45.41 -11.42
CA VAL A 8 24.51 45.16 -10.51
C VAL A 8 24.21 43.66 -10.52
N THR A 9 24.56 42.95 -9.45
CA THR A 9 24.10 41.58 -9.19
C THR A 9 22.70 41.63 -8.59
N VAL A 10 21.69 41.29 -9.39
CA VAL A 10 20.34 41.03 -8.89
C VAL A 10 20.33 39.64 -8.25
N ALA A 11 20.45 39.58 -6.92
CA ALA A 11 20.21 38.36 -6.17
C ALA A 11 18.70 38.08 -6.17
N ALA A 12 18.26 37.13 -7.00
CA ALA A 12 16.93 36.57 -6.92
C ALA A 12 16.80 35.79 -5.61
N MET A 13 16.21 36.43 -4.60
CA MET A 13 15.82 35.79 -3.35
C MET A 13 14.59 34.92 -3.66
N LEU A 14 14.85 33.65 -3.99
CA LEU A 14 13.81 32.63 -4.15
C LEU A 14 13.19 32.41 -2.76
N LEU A 15 12.02 32.99 -2.50
CA LEU A 15 11.20 32.59 -1.36
C LEU A 15 10.73 31.15 -1.61
N MET A 16 11.45 30.18 -1.05
CA MET A 16 10.93 28.83 -0.87
C MET A 16 9.76 28.94 0.10
N ALA A 17 8.53 28.83 -0.39
CA ALA A 17 7.39 28.55 0.47
C ALA A 17 7.65 27.19 1.14
N ALA A 18 7.98 27.20 2.41
CA ALA A 18 8.13 25.98 3.18
C ALA A 18 6.76 25.29 3.23
N THR A 19 6.61 24.19 2.50
CA THR A 19 5.50 23.27 2.67
C THR A 19 5.53 22.79 4.13
N ALA A 20 4.59 23.22 4.96
CA ALA A 20 4.48 22.75 6.33
C ALA A 20 4.15 21.25 6.30
N GLN A 21 5.16 20.41 6.49
CA GLN A 21 4.96 18.96 6.58
C GLN A 21 4.16 18.66 7.86
N ALA A 22 3.22 17.72 7.78
CA ALA A 22 2.45 17.29 8.95
C ALA A 22 3.40 16.77 10.04
N GLU A 23 3.28 17.31 11.25
CA GLU A 23 4.08 16.91 12.40
C GLU A 23 3.32 15.87 13.23
N ARG A 24 4.06 14.85 13.70
CA ARG A 24 3.50 13.82 14.56
C ARG A 24 3.33 14.35 15.98
N VAL A 25 2.11 14.24 16.50
CA VAL A 25 1.78 14.52 17.89
C VAL A 25 1.67 13.20 18.63
N ASP A 26 2.58 12.98 19.57
CA ASP A 26 2.58 11.78 20.39
C ASP A 26 1.41 11.80 21.39
N MET A 27 0.67 10.69 21.43
CA MET A 27 -0.41 10.41 22.37
C MET A 27 -0.05 9.20 23.24
N MET A 28 1.24 9.01 23.53
CA MET A 28 1.73 7.86 24.30
C MET A 28 1.17 7.88 25.72
N THR A 29 0.73 6.72 26.19
CA THR A 29 0.26 6.51 27.56
C THR A 29 0.99 5.29 28.16
N PRO A 30 0.86 5.04 29.47
CA PRO A 30 1.40 3.80 30.06
C PRO A 30 0.84 2.52 29.40
N TRP A 31 -0.36 2.59 28.84
CA TRP A 31 -1.13 1.45 28.30
C TRP A 31 -1.25 1.43 26.76
N ALA A 32 -0.87 2.48 26.05
CA ALA A 32 -0.89 2.52 24.58
C ALA A 32 0.32 3.24 23.99
N TRP A 33 0.77 2.76 22.83
CA TRP A 33 1.54 3.54 21.88
C TRP A 33 0.57 4.19 20.89
N ALA A 34 0.64 5.50 20.74
CA ALA A 34 -0.19 6.21 19.77
C ALA A 34 0.47 7.52 19.33
N TRP A 35 0.23 7.90 18.09
CA TRP A 35 0.54 9.21 17.54
C TRP A 35 -0.50 9.60 16.48
N VAL A 36 -0.71 10.91 16.28
CA VAL A 36 -1.63 11.46 15.26
C VAL A 36 -0.96 12.64 14.54
N ASP A 37 -1.37 12.93 13.31
CA ASP A 37 -0.87 14.10 12.59
C ASP A 37 -1.60 15.38 13.00
N ASN A 38 -0.86 16.48 13.15
CA ASN A 38 -1.43 17.78 13.53
C ASN A 38 -2.10 18.56 12.38
N GLN A 39 -2.03 18.07 11.14
CA GLN A 39 -2.62 18.72 9.96
C GLN A 39 -3.69 17.82 9.30
N PRO A 40 -4.82 17.49 9.97
CA PRO A 40 -5.86 16.67 9.37
C PRO A 40 -6.69 17.41 8.31
N PHE A 41 -6.36 18.66 7.98
CA PHE A 41 -7.02 19.45 6.94
C PHE A 41 -6.09 19.74 5.78
N VAL A 42 -4.98 19.02 5.69
CA VAL A 42 -4.00 19.15 4.62
C VAL A 42 -3.89 17.82 3.92
N ASP A 43 -3.81 17.86 2.60
CA ASP A 43 -3.57 16.70 1.78
C ASP A 43 -2.12 16.21 1.99
N PRO A 44 -1.91 14.96 2.43
CA PRO A 44 -0.59 14.50 2.82
C PRO A 44 0.38 14.29 1.64
N SER A 45 -0.13 14.19 0.41
CA SER A 45 0.67 14.05 -0.81
C SER A 45 1.15 15.39 -1.34
N THR A 46 0.29 16.40 -1.30
CA THR A 46 0.53 17.71 -1.93
C THR A 46 0.87 18.81 -0.93
N GLY A 47 0.53 18.64 0.35
CA GLY A 47 0.62 19.69 1.35
C GLY A 47 -0.45 20.79 1.18
N ALA A 48 -1.41 20.61 0.26
CA ALA A 48 -2.45 21.59 -0.02
C ALA A 48 -3.58 21.52 1.03
N PRO A 49 -4.21 22.66 1.39
CA PRO A 49 -5.39 22.65 2.24
C PRO A 49 -6.55 21.88 1.60
N LEU A 50 -7.15 20.96 2.34
CA LEU A 50 -8.36 20.23 1.95
C LEU A 50 -9.59 21.14 1.99
N GLY A 51 -10.56 20.87 1.13
CA GLY A 51 -11.83 21.60 1.06
C GLY A 51 -12.59 21.67 2.39
N ALA A 52 -13.51 22.63 2.52
CA ALA A 52 -14.22 22.92 3.78
C ALA A 52 -14.95 21.71 4.39
N ASN A 53 -15.39 20.78 3.54
CA ASN A 53 -16.13 19.57 3.91
C ASN A 53 -15.25 18.32 3.99
N SER A 54 -13.92 18.48 3.95
CA SER A 54 -12.98 17.36 3.92
C SER A 54 -11.95 17.45 5.04
N ALA A 55 -11.63 16.31 5.62
CA ALA A 55 -10.51 16.13 6.53
C ALA A 55 -9.84 14.78 6.22
N HIS A 56 -8.54 14.67 6.47
CA HIS A 56 -7.77 13.43 6.36
C HIS A 56 -7.03 13.17 7.68
N PRO A 57 -7.74 12.69 8.72
CA PRO A 57 -7.11 12.30 9.99
C PRO A 57 -6.15 11.13 9.77
N ARG A 58 -4.93 11.27 10.27
CA ARG A 58 -3.92 10.21 10.23
C ARG A 58 -3.28 9.96 11.59
N GLY A 59 -2.77 8.76 11.77
CA GLY A 59 -2.11 8.35 13.00
C GLY A 59 -1.89 6.85 13.08
N GLN A 60 -1.49 6.37 14.25
CA GLN A 60 -1.34 4.95 14.52
C GLN A 60 -1.60 4.68 15.99
N ILE A 61 -2.13 3.49 16.29
CA ILE A 61 -2.26 2.99 17.66
C ILE A 61 -1.72 1.58 17.79
N LYS A 62 -1.30 1.23 19.00
CA LYS A 62 -0.95 -0.11 19.41
C LYS A 62 -1.14 -0.26 20.92
N ASP A 63 -1.73 -1.36 21.33
CA ASP A 63 -1.77 -1.75 22.74
C ASP A 63 -0.36 -2.11 23.25
N ARG A 64 -0.02 -1.65 24.47
CA ARG A 64 1.26 -1.96 25.15
C ARG A 64 1.24 -3.27 25.94
N GLY A 65 0.06 -3.83 26.23
CA GLY A 65 -0.10 -5.02 27.06
C GLY A 65 0.32 -6.34 26.40
N THR A 66 0.33 -7.41 27.19
CA THR A 66 0.18 -8.79 26.69
C THR A 66 -1.22 -8.97 26.10
N PRO A 67 -1.50 -9.99 25.25
CA PRO A 67 -2.87 -10.26 24.77
C PRO A 67 -3.80 -10.58 25.94
N ASP A 68 -4.40 -9.55 26.53
CA ASP A 68 -5.32 -9.59 27.66
C ASP A 68 -6.37 -8.48 27.51
N SER A 69 -7.24 -8.34 28.52
CA SER A 69 -8.54 -7.64 28.43
C SER A 69 -8.49 -6.13 28.13
N TYR A 70 -7.31 -5.51 28.03
CA TYR A 70 -7.18 -4.10 27.72
C TYR A 70 -7.04 -3.88 26.21
N SER A 71 -8.16 -3.87 25.49
CA SER A 71 -8.16 -3.30 24.14
C SER A 71 -8.07 -1.77 24.23
N VAL A 72 -7.29 -1.17 23.34
CA VAL A 72 -7.23 0.28 23.15
C VAL A 72 -8.07 0.64 21.93
N LYS A 73 -8.73 1.80 21.98
CA LYS A 73 -9.47 2.32 20.82
C LYS A 73 -9.16 3.79 20.60
N MET A 74 -8.97 4.17 19.35
CA MET A 74 -8.91 5.55 18.91
C MET A 74 -10.21 5.88 18.20
N THR A 75 -10.94 6.84 18.74
CA THR A 75 -12.14 7.38 18.12
C THR A 75 -11.80 8.70 17.46
N VAL A 76 -12.07 8.81 16.17
CA VAL A 76 -11.88 10.04 15.40
C VAL A 76 -13.25 10.63 15.13
N THR A 77 -13.44 11.88 15.51
CA THR A 77 -14.70 12.60 15.38
C THR A 77 -14.48 13.88 14.59
N ALA A 78 -15.19 14.06 13.47
CA ALA A 78 -15.24 15.31 12.74
C ALA A 78 -16.37 16.19 13.31
N LEU A 79 -16.04 17.44 13.67
CA LEU A 79 -16.95 18.38 14.30
C LEU A 79 -17.13 19.62 13.41
N GLY A 80 -18.38 20.05 13.24
CA GLY A 80 -18.69 21.29 12.52
C GLY A 80 -18.69 22.52 13.41
N THR A 81 -19.15 23.66 12.87
CA THR A 81 -19.04 24.97 13.52
C THR A 81 -19.75 25.10 14.86
N ALA A 82 -20.88 24.42 15.08
CA ALA A 82 -21.56 24.43 16.38
C ALA A 82 -21.11 23.28 17.30
N GLY A 83 -19.99 22.62 16.98
CA GLY A 83 -19.49 21.46 17.72
C GLY A 83 -20.31 20.18 17.50
N GLN A 84 -21.25 20.18 16.55
CA GLN A 84 -22.01 18.98 16.19
C GLN A 84 -21.12 17.96 15.49
N GLN A 85 -21.33 16.68 15.78
CA GLN A 85 -20.67 15.58 15.10
C GLN A 85 -21.16 15.43 13.66
N LEU A 86 -20.23 15.46 12.72
CA LEU A 86 -20.47 15.29 11.28
C LEU A 86 -20.22 13.86 10.82
N ASP A 87 -19.15 13.24 11.32
CA ASP A 87 -18.83 11.82 11.11
C ASP A 87 -17.96 11.33 12.28
N GLN A 88 -17.93 10.02 12.48
CA GLN A 88 -17.08 9.37 13.48
C GLN A 88 -16.70 7.96 13.03
N TYR A 89 -15.45 7.60 13.28
CA TYR A 89 -15.02 6.21 13.17
C TYR A 89 -14.07 5.82 14.31
N THR A 90 -13.93 4.51 14.50
CA THR A 90 -13.10 3.97 15.56
C THR A 90 -12.14 2.94 14.99
N VAL A 91 -10.88 3.02 15.41
CA VAL A 91 -9.86 1.99 15.18
C VAL A 91 -9.52 1.39 16.55
N SER A 92 -9.52 0.06 16.65
CA SER A 92 -9.23 -0.63 17.91
C SER A 92 -8.09 -1.62 17.75
N ASP A 93 -7.28 -1.78 18.79
CA ASP A 93 -6.28 -2.83 18.91
C ASP A 93 -6.39 -3.52 20.27
N GLY A 94 -6.22 -4.84 20.29
CA GLY A 94 -6.14 -5.64 21.51
C GLY A 94 -5.22 -6.85 21.32
N SER A 95 -4.31 -6.77 20.35
CA SER A 95 -3.38 -7.84 20.02
C SER A 95 -1.93 -7.35 19.99
N ALA A 96 -1.67 -6.16 20.52
CA ALA A 96 -0.37 -5.48 20.51
C ALA A 96 0.23 -5.36 19.09
N VAL A 97 -0.61 -5.07 18.09
CA VAL A 97 -0.21 -4.84 16.70
C VAL A 97 -0.54 -3.41 16.31
N TYR A 98 0.37 -2.76 15.58
CA TYR A 98 0.12 -1.42 15.07
C TYR A 98 -1.09 -1.41 14.12
N ARG A 99 -2.01 -0.47 14.37
CA ARG A 99 -3.18 -0.19 13.55
C ARG A 99 -3.12 1.25 13.09
N ASP A 100 -3.20 1.45 11.79
CA ASP A 100 -3.13 2.77 11.18
C ASP A 100 -4.50 3.46 11.19
N LEU A 101 -4.46 4.77 11.35
CA LEU A 101 -5.54 5.69 11.02
C LEU A 101 -5.13 6.37 9.72
N ASP A 102 -5.85 6.11 8.65
CA ASP A 102 -5.59 6.75 7.35
C ASP A 102 -6.88 6.72 6.53
N ARG A 103 -7.85 7.56 6.93
CA ARG A 103 -9.17 7.60 6.30
C ARG A 103 -9.55 9.03 5.99
N ARG A 104 -9.68 9.35 4.70
CA ARG A 104 -10.27 10.63 4.26
C ARG A 104 -11.76 10.66 4.63
N LEU A 105 -12.19 11.77 5.19
CA LEU A 105 -13.57 12.07 5.57
C LEU A 105 -14.16 13.05 4.58
N ASN A 106 -15.26 12.66 3.94
CA ASN A 106 -16.08 13.51 3.07
C ASN A 106 -17.40 13.78 3.78
N LEU A 107 -17.62 15.03 4.18
CA LEU A 107 -18.65 15.40 5.13
C LEU A 107 -19.77 16.18 4.47
N SER A 108 -20.99 15.99 4.98
CA SER A 108 -22.18 16.68 4.48
C SER A 108 -22.20 18.18 4.83
N ALA A 109 -21.31 18.64 5.71
CA ALA A 109 -21.20 20.03 6.13
C ALA A 109 -19.73 20.41 6.39
N PRO A 110 -19.41 21.72 6.45
CA PRO A 110 -18.06 22.19 6.74
C PRO A 110 -17.55 21.71 8.11
N VAL A 111 -16.38 21.07 8.12
CA VAL A 111 -15.70 20.63 9.34
C VAL A 111 -14.78 21.71 9.86
N GLN A 112 -14.86 21.96 11.16
CA GLN A 112 -14.08 22.99 11.87
C GLN A 112 -13.05 22.39 12.82
N SER A 113 -13.24 21.16 13.28
CA SER A 113 -12.22 20.46 14.05
C SER A 113 -12.30 18.95 13.89
N VAL A 114 -11.16 18.28 14.08
CA VAL A 114 -11.06 16.82 14.17
C VAL A 114 -10.56 16.50 15.58
N ARG A 115 -11.33 15.68 16.29
CA ARG A 115 -11.00 15.20 17.63
C ARG A 115 -10.58 13.73 17.59
N PHE A 116 -9.49 13.42 18.27
CA PHE A 116 -8.95 12.08 18.49
C PHE A 116 -9.08 11.74 19.97
N ASP A 117 -9.87 10.71 20.28
CA ASP A 117 -10.06 10.20 21.63
C ASP A 117 -9.46 8.80 21.74
N LEU A 118 -8.29 8.69 22.36
CA LEU A 118 -7.64 7.41 22.64
C LEU A 118 -8.06 6.92 24.01
N CYS A 119 -8.72 5.77 24.09
CA CYS A 119 -9.24 5.21 25.33
C CYS A 119 -8.85 3.74 25.53
N THR A 120 -8.71 3.32 26.79
CA THR A 120 -8.82 1.89 27.14
C THR A 120 -10.25 1.41 26.91
N VAL A 121 -10.50 0.13 26.68
CA VAL A 121 -11.85 -0.45 26.66
C VAL A 121 -12.18 -0.95 28.07
N PRO A 122 -13.36 -0.62 28.64
CA PRO A 122 -14.54 0.00 28.04
C PRO A 122 -14.66 1.53 28.25
N ASN A 123 -13.57 2.29 28.08
CA ASN A 123 -13.41 3.75 28.22
C ASN A 123 -13.14 4.22 29.65
N ALA A 124 -12.41 3.42 30.43
CA ALA A 124 -12.05 3.77 31.80
C ALA A 124 -11.02 4.90 31.87
N GLN A 125 -10.13 5.02 30.87
CA GLN A 125 -9.10 6.05 30.79
C GLN A 125 -9.01 6.56 29.35
N CYS A 126 -9.04 7.87 29.14
CA CYS A 126 -8.95 8.48 27.81
C CYS A 126 -7.97 9.66 27.79
N VAL A 127 -7.32 9.84 26.63
CA VAL A 127 -6.56 11.06 26.30
C VAL A 127 -7.09 11.60 24.98
N THR A 128 -7.27 12.92 24.91
CA THR A 128 -7.92 13.60 23.78
C THR A 128 -6.96 14.59 23.13
N GLN A 129 -6.93 14.61 21.81
CA GLN A 129 -6.31 15.67 21.01
C GLN A 129 -7.33 16.24 20.02
N THR A 130 -7.33 17.56 19.82
CA THR A 130 -8.22 18.22 18.86
C THR A 130 -7.44 19.20 18.01
N PHE A 131 -7.61 19.10 16.69
CA PHE A 131 -7.01 20.04 15.75
C PHE A 131 -8.12 20.83 15.07
N ALA A 132 -8.02 22.16 15.16
CA ALA A 132 -8.94 23.07 14.49
C ALA A 132 -8.49 23.32 13.05
N ARG A 133 -9.45 23.53 12.15
CA ARG A 133 -9.16 23.95 10.78
C ARG A 133 -8.48 25.32 10.83
N PRO A 134 -7.32 25.50 10.18
CA PRO A 134 -6.70 26.80 10.07
C PRO A 134 -7.67 27.79 9.40
N ALA A 135 -7.80 28.99 9.97
CA ALA A 135 -8.56 30.04 9.31
C ALA A 135 -7.94 30.34 7.93
N PRO A 136 -8.75 30.58 6.89
CA PRO A 136 -8.23 31.04 5.61
C PRO A 136 -7.35 32.27 5.85
N PRO A 137 -6.19 32.39 5.18
CA PRO A 137 -5.41 33.62 5.27
C PRO A 137 -6.31 34.78 4.87
N ALA A 138 -6.40 35.80 5.74
CA ALA A 138 -7.18 36.99 5.46
C ALA A 138 -6.72 37.56 4.10
N SER A 139 -7.62 37.56 3.12
CA SER A 139 -7.28 38.05 1.78
C SER A 139 -6.77 39.49 1.89
N PRO A 140 -5.64 39.85 1.25
CA PRO A 140 -5.31 41.25 1.07
C PRO A 140 -6.45 41.89 0.28
N GLY A 141 -7.01 42.98 0.82
CA GLY A 141 -8.19 43.64 0.26
C GLY A 141 -8.05 43.99 -1.23
N PRO A 142 -9.18 44.16 -1.93
CA PRO A 142 -9.19 44.30 -3.39
C PRO A 142 -8.40 45.54 -3.83
N ALA A 143 -7.37 45.33 -4.65
CA ALA A 143 -6.75 46.41 -5.42
C ALA A 143 -7.71 46.83 -6.55
N PRO A 144 -7.95 48.13 -6.79
CA PRO A 144 -8.92 48.56 -7.78
C PRO A 144 -8.30 48.57 -9.19
N GLY A 145 -9.04 47.99 -10.13
CA GLY A 145 -9.10 48.48 -11.52
C GLY A 145 -8.09 47.91 -12.50
N ALA A 146 -8.45 46.79 -13.14
CA ALA A 146 -8.15 46.59 -14.55
C ALA A 146 -9.19 45.63 -15.15
N THR A 147 -10.00 46.13 -16.08
CA THR A 147 -10.97 45.37 -16.87
C THR A 147 -10.24 44.46 -17.86
N PRO A 148 -10.50 43.14 -17.91
CA PRO A 148 -10.05 42.32 -19.03
C PRO A 148 -11.15 42.16 -20.09
N THR A 149 -10.74 42.37 -21.34
CA THR A 149 -11.44 42.07 -22.59
C THR A 149 -11.75 40.56 -22.69
N PRO A 150 -12.90 40.14 -23.26
CA PRO A 150 -13.25 38.71 -23.33
C PRO A 150 -12.48 38.04 -24.47
N THR A 151 -11.33 37.46 -24.18
CA THR A 151 -10.82 36.32 -24.93
C THR A 151 -11.68 35.12 -24.60
N VAL A 152 -12.20 34.43 -25.63
CA VAL A 152 -12.82 33.11 -25.49
C VAL A 152 -11.72 32.16 -25.03
N GLN A 153 -11.55 32.08 -23.72
CA GLN A 153 -10.69 31.11 -23.07
C GLN A 153 -11.37 29.75 -23.27
N PRO A 154 -10.70 28.74 -23.84
CA PRO A 154 -11.22 27.38 -23.83
C PRO A 154 -11.62 27.06 -22.39
N ALA A 155 -12.80 26.49 -22.20
CA ALA A 155 -13.24 26.08 -20.87
C ALA A 155 -12.10 25.27 -20.23
N PRO A 156 -11.77 25.53 -18.96
CA PRO A 156 -10.75 24.73 -18.28
C PRO A 156 -11.14 23.25 -18.41
N PRO A 157 -10.16 22.36 -18.64
CA PRO A 157 -10.40 20.92 -18.64
C PRO A 157 -11.27 20.50 -17.44
N ALA A 158 -12.26 19.65 -17.69
CA ALA A 158 -13.21 19.28 -16.65
C ALA A 158 -12.54 18.33 -15.65
N ASP A 159 -12.76 18.56 -14.37
CA ASP A 159 -12.43 17.63 -13.28
C ASP A 159 -13.79 17.20 -12.70
N ARG A 160 -14.34 16.07 -13.15
CA ARG A 160 -15.73 15.69 -12.84
C ARG A 160 -15.86 14.95 -11.53
N ASP A 161 -14.79 14.36 -11.01
CA ASP A 161 -14.80 13.64 -9.73
C ASP A 161 -14.12 14.40 -8.58
N GLY A 162 -13.43 15.50 -8.89
CA GLY A 162 -12.93 16.47 -7.94
C GLY A 162 -11.64 16.03 -7.22
N ASP A 163 -10.84 15.16 -7.82
CA ASP A 163 -9.54 14.76 -7.26
C ASP A 163 -8.39 15.72 -7.59
N GLY A 164 -8.66 16.76 -8.38
CA GLY A 164 -7.71 17.80 -8.74
C GLY A 164 -6.91 17.49 -10.01
N PHE A 165 -7.20 16.38 -10.70
CA PHE A 165 -6.67 16.08 -12.02
C PHE A 165 -7.77 16.25 -13.07
N PRO A 166 -7.54 17.07 -14.10
CA PRO A 166 -8.53 17.21 -15.15
C PRO A 166 -8.57 16.00 -16.07
N ASP A 167 -9.66 15.84 -16.81
CA ASP A 167 -9.93 14.79 -17.80
C ASP A 167 -8.86 14.61 -18.90
N THR A 168 -7.99 15.60 -19.09
CA THR A 168 -6.85 15.51 -20.00
C THR A 168 -5.66 14.73 -19.44
N THR A 169 -5.57 14.60 -18.11
CA THR A 169 -4.45 13.98 -17.39
C THR A 169 -4.92 12.76 -16.60
N ASP A 170 -6.15 12.78 -16.10
CA ASP A 170 -6.76 11.65 -15.42
C ASP A 170 -7.24 10.59 -16.42
N CYS A 171 -6.81 9.35 -16.17
CA CYS A 171 -7.22 8.18 -16.94
C CYS A 171 -8.66 7.75 -16.62
N ASN A 172 -9.25 8.20 -15.51
CA ASN A 172 -10.65 8.00 -15.19
C ASN A 172 -11.26 9.14 -14.34
N ASP A 173 -11.57 10.25 -15.03
CA ASP A 173 -12.22 11.47 -14.52
C ASP A 173 -13.69 11.28 -14.07
N THR A 174 -14.05 10.09 -13.60
CA THR A 174 -15.33 9.82 -12.95
C THR A 174 -15.16 9.06 -11.63
N ASN A 175 -13.91 8.79 -11.23
CA ASN A 175 -13.55 8.05 -10.05
C ASN A 175 -12.36 8.70 -9.35
N SER A 176 -12.63 9.51 -8.33
CA SER A 176 -11.65 10.26 -7.54
C SER A 176 -10.61 9.42 -6.77
N SER A 177 -10.62 8.09 -6.93
CA SER A 177 -9.60 7.16 -6.40
C SER A 177 -8.59 6.73 -7.46
N VAL A 178 -8.82 7.10 -8.73
CA VAL A 178 -7.98 6.84 -9.88
C VAL A 178 -7.47 8.18 -10.36
N PHE A 179 -6.17 8.44 -10.21
CA PHE A 179 -5.55 9.67 -10.67
C PHE A 179 -4.05 9.53 -10.83
N PRO A 180 -3.40 10.40 -11.61
CA PRO A 180 -1.95 10.41 -11.76
C PRO A 180 -1.20 10.41 -10.42
N GLY A 181 -0.50 9.32 -10.14
CA GLY A 181 0.29 9.15 -8.91
C GLY A 181 -0.50 8.68 -7.69
N ALA A 182 -1.75 8.23 -7.84
CA ALA A 182 -2.47 7.54 -6.78
C ALA A 182 -1.72 6.26 -6.33
N ARG A 183 -2.20 5.65 -5.24
CA ARG A 183 -1.67 4.36 -4.81
C ARG A 183 -2.25 3.27 -5.70
N GLU A 184 -1.37 2.60 -6.43
CA GLU A 184 -1.73 1.39 -7.14
C GLU A 184 -2.15 0.25 -6.18
N TYR A 185 -3.27 -0.41 -6.50
CA TYR A 185 -3.74 -1.64 -5.87
C TYR A 185 -3.64 -2.82 -6.84
N PRO A 186 -2.48 -3.50 -6.88
CA PRO A 186 -2.20 -4.47 -7.92
C PRO A 186 -3.27 -5.57 -8.08
N GLY A 187 -3.75 -5.75 -9.30
CA GLY A 187 -4.70 -6.77 -9.72
C GLY A 187 -6.16 -6.46 -9.41
N ASN A 188 -6.51 -5.22 -9.11
CA ASN A 188 -7.90 -4.78 -8.89
C ASN A 188 -8.65 -4.50 -10.21
N GLY A 189 -7.96 -4.52 -11.36
CA GLY A 189 -8.51 -4.24 -12.69
C GLY A 189 -8.59 -2.76 -13.05
N LEU A 190 -8.02 -1.86 -12.25
CA LEU A 190 -7.98 -0.41 -12.47
C LEU A 190 -6.53 0.07 -12.56
N ASP A 191 -6.28 1.05 -13.43
CA ASP A 191 -5.01 1.79 -13.48
C ASP A 191 -5.10 2.91 -12.45
N ASP A 192 -4.93 2.62 -11.16
CA ASP A 192 -5.25 3.59 -10.10
C ASP A 192 -4.36 4.82 -10.18
N ASP A 193 -3.08 4.63 -10.55
CA ASP A 193 -2.07 5.69 -10.58
C ASP A 193 -1.90 6.36 -11.96
N CYS A 194 -2.71 5.97 -12.95
CA CYS A 194 -2.63 6.37 -14.36
C CYS A 194 -1.22 6.22 -14.97
N ALA A 195 -0.44 5.23 -14.50
CA ALA A 195 0.95 5.01 -14.90
C ALA A 195 1.12 3.84 -15.88
N GLY A 196 0.09 3.52 -16.65
CA GLY A 196 0.18 2.59 -17.78
C GLY A 196 -0.50 1.23 -17.56
N GLY A 197 -1.52 1.21 -16.72
CA GLY A 197 -2.42 0.07 -16.50
C GLY A 197 -2.27 -0.56 -15.12
N ASP A 198 -3.31 -1.32 -14.72
CA ASP A 198 -3.32 -2.14 -13.49
C ASP A 198 -2.04 -2.99 -13.37
N GLN A 199 -1.29 -2.75 -12.30
CA GLN A 199 -0.10 -3.51 -11.99
C GLN A 199 -0.50 -4.92 -11.56
N ALA A 200 0.11 -5.94 -12.16
CA ALA A 200 -0.23 -7.30 -11.79
C ALA A 200 0.12 -7.64 -10.32
N ALA A 201 -0.86 -8.18 -9.59
CA ALA A 201 -0.67 -8.60 -8.21
C ALA A 201 0.41 -9.68 -8.06
N LYS A 202 1.19 -9.65 -6.97
CA LYS A 202 2.15 -10.72 -6.67
C LYS A 202 1.43 -11.93 -6.09
N MET A 203 1.69 -13.12 -6.62
CA MET A 203 1.11 -14.35 -6.08
C MET A 203 1.51 -14.56 -4.60
N PRO A 204 0.53 -14.57 -3.65
CA PRO A 204 0.81 -14.83 -2.26
C PRO A 204 1.26 -16.27 -2.03
N GLY A 205 1.82 -16.51 -0.85
CA GLY A 205 2.21 -17.86 -0.43
C GLY A 205 3.40 -18.43 -1.19
N GLY A 206 3.59 -19.74 -1.13
CA GLY A 206 4.73 -20.39 -1.78
C GLY A 206 4.83 -21.88 -1.52
N VAL A 207 5.94 -22.46 -1.96
CA VAL A 207 6.19 -23.90 -1.80
C VAL A 207 6.83 -24.16 -0.44
N LYS A 208 6.13 -24.89 0.42
CA LYS A 208 6.71 -25.50 1.63
C LYS A 208 7.21 -26.89 1.26
N TYR A 209 8.44 -27.21 1.65
CA TYR A 209 9.10 -28.46 1.24
C TYR A 209 10.02 -29.01 2.33
N ASP A 210 10.22 -30.32 2.30
CA ASP A 210 11.17 -31.07 3.12
C ASP A 210 11.80 -32.19 2.28
N TRP A 211 13.09 -32.44 2.49
CA TRP A 211 13.90 -33.38 1.72
C TRP A 211 14.58 -34.38 2.64
N THR A 212 14.58 -35.65 2.24
CA THR A 212 15.45 -36.66 2.85
C THR A 212 16.77 -36.72 2.07
N VAL A 213 17.87 -36.37 2.73
CA VAL A 213 19.23 -36.37 2.15
C VAL A 213 20.21 -37.01 3.13
N THR A 214 21.15 -37.81 2.60
CA THR A 214 22.34 -38.27 3.33
C THR A 214 23.57 -38.05 2.45
N ALA A 215 24.77 -37.97 3.05
CA ALA A 215 26.01 -37.62 2.34
C ALA A 215 26.27 -38.44 1.06
N ARG A 216 25.85 -39.71 1.03
CA ARG A 216 26.08 -40.61 -0.12
C ARG A 216 24.90 -40.74 -1.06
N THR A 217 23.72 -40.22 -0.72
CA THR A 217 22.50 -40.49 -1.46
C THR A 217 21.95 -39.28 -2.22
N ASN A 218 21.18 -39.57 -3.27
CA ASN A 218 20.47 -38.58 -4.05
C ASN A 218 19.22 -38.09 -3.28
N PRO A 219 18.94 -36.77 -3.24
CA PRO A 219 17.79 -36.23 -2.53
C PRO A 219 16.44 -36.86 -2.93
N LYS A 220 15.57 -37.04 -1.93
CA LYS A 220 14.19 -37.51 -2.09
C LYS A 220 13.25 -36.51 -1.44
N VAL A 221 12.16 -36.16 -2.12
CA VAL A 221 11.10 -35.31 -1.54
C VAL A 221 10.41 -36.09 -0.42
N ARG A 222 10.45 -35.56 0.81
CA ARG A 222 9.67 -36.06 1.95
C ARG A 222 8.31 -35.38 2.02
N PHE A 223 8.30 -34.07 1.81
CA PHE A 223 7.10 -33.24 1.79
C PHE A 223 7.27 -32.13 0.75
N MET A 224 6.23 -31.84 -0.01
CA MET A 224 6.17 -30.67 -0.89
C MET A 224 4.71 -30.27 -1.07
N ARG A 225 4.39 -29.03 -0.75
CA ARG A 225 3.04 -28.47 -0.80
C ARG A 225 3.10 -26.98 -1.14
N VAL A 226 2.17 -26.51 -1.95
CA VAL A 226 1.89 -25.07 -2.07
C VAL A 226 0.91 -24.67 -0.96
N ARG A 227 1.21 -23.56 -0.28
CA ARG A 227 0.36 -22.96 0.77
C ARG A 227 0.23 -21.46 0.57
N ASP A 228 -0.87 -20.92 1.11
CA ASP A 228 -1.20 -19.48 1.15
C ASP A 228 -1.29 -18.85 -0.25
N ALA A 229 -1.57 -19.65 -1.29
CA ALA A 229 -1.82 -19.16 -2.63
C ALA A 229 -3.32 -18.79 -2.78
N VAL A 230 -3.68 -18.16 -3.89
CA VAL A 230 -5.11 -17.91 -4.20
C VAL A 230 -5.82 -19.24 -4.47
N ALA A 231 -7.09 -19.34 -4.05
CA ALA A 231 -7.92 -20.49 -4.34
C ALA A 231 -8.12 -20.68 -5.85
N GLY A 232 -8.05 -21.91 -6.35
CA GLY A 232 -8.16 -22.16 -7.79
C GLY A 232 -6.92 -21.82 -8.61
N ALA A 233 -5.82 -21.38 -7.99
CA ALA A 233 -4.56 -21.12 -8.67
C ALA A 233 -4.01 -22.39 -9.35
N GLN A 234 -3.53 -22.24 -10.59
CA GLN A 234 -2.91 -23.31 -11.34
C GLN A 234 -1.47 -23.54 -10.85
N VAL A 235 -1.18 -24.77 -10.45
CA VAL A 235 0.15 -25.22 -10.04
C VAL A 235 0.74 -26.15 -11.08
N THR A 236 1.72 -25.66 -11.83
CA THR A 236 2.46 -26.45 -12.82
C THR A 236 3.82 -26.85 -12.25
N VAL A 237 4.08 -28.15 -12.21
CA VAL A 237 5.36 -28.72 -11.77
C VAL A 237 6.09 -29.29 -12.97
N THR A 238 7.29 -28.81 -13.25
CA THR A 238 8.20 -29.39 -14.23
C THR A 238 9.35 -30.11 -13.52
N CYS A 239 9.76 -31.24 -14.08
CA CYS A 239 10.93 -31.97 -13.61
C CYS A 239 11.78 -32.38 -14.82
N GLU A 240 13.00 -31.88 -14.85
CA GLU A 240 13.94 -32.07 -15.95
C GLU A 240 15.23 -32.71 -15.44
N GLY A 241 15.71 -33.73 -16.15
CA GLY A 241 16.93 -34.45 -15.78
C GLY A 241 16.68 -35.89 -15.35
N ARG A 242 17.74 -36.56 -14.91
CA ARG A 242 17.71 -38.00 -14.65
C ARG A 242 17.06 -38.31 -13.30
N GLY A 243 16.11 -39.25 -13.30
CA GLY A 243 15.38 -39.66 -12.09
C GLY A 243 14.04 -38.97 -11.91
N CYS A 244 13.70 -37.98 -12.75
CA CYS A 244 12.37 -37.38 -12.80
C CYS A 244 11.28 -38.43 -13.09
N PRO A 245 10.18 -38.46 -12.32
CA PRO A 245 9.05 -39.34 -12.58
C PRO A 245 8.12 -38.85 -13.70
N PHE A 246 8.20 -37.58 -14.07
CA PHE A 246 7.37 -36.94 -15.07
C PHE A 246 8.13 -35.75 -15.66
N LYS A 247 7.71 -35.25 -16.83
CA LYS A 247 8.23 -33.99 -17.40
C LYS A 247 7.44 -32.79 -16.91
N LEU A 248 6.11 -32.88 -16.95
CA LEU A 248 5.18 -31.81 -16.56
C LEU A 248 3.94 -32.40 -15.87
N ARG A 249 3.48 -31.77 -14.78
CA ARG A 249 2.21 -32.07 -14.12
C ARG A 249 1.51 -30.78 -13.75
N ARG A 250 0.19 -30.74 -13.92
CA ARG A 250 -0.66 -29.62 -13.49
C ARG A 250 -1.57 -30.07 -12.35
N LYS A 251 -1.78 -29.17 -11.41
CA LYS A 251 -2.68 -29.27 -10.27
C LYS A 251 -3.33 -27.91 -10.06
N THR A 252 -4.32 -27.87 -9.19
CA THR A 252 -5.02 -26.65 -8.80
C THR A 252 -5.06 -26.59 -7.29
N THR A 253 -4.94 -25.40 -6.71
CA THR A 253 -5.14 -25.20 -5.27
C THR A 253 -6.60 -25.40 -4.89
N ASP A 254 -6.83 -25.87 -3.67
CA ASP A 254 -8.16 -25.96 -3.09
C ASP A 254 -8.67 -24.58 -2.63
N GLN A 255 -9.85 -24.56 -2.01
CA GLN A 255 -10.49 -23.38 -1.44
C GLN A 255 -9.66 -22.66 -0.36
N HIS A 256 -8.68 -23.33 0.25
CA HIS A 256 -7.76 -22.73 1.22
C HIS A 256 -6.44 -22.30 0.57
N GLY A 257 -6.33 -22.37 -0.76
CA GLY A 257 -5.10 -22.01 -1.45
C GLY A 257 -3.99 -23.06 -1.33
N GLU A 258 -4.33 -24.31 -1.03
CA GLU A 258 -3.35 -25.37 -0.82
C GLU A 258 -3.38 -26.47 -1.89
N VAL A 259 -2.21 -27.04 -2.21
CA VAL A 259 -2.14 -28.31 -2.94
C VAL A 259 -0.89 -29.13 -2.63
N SER A 260 -1.07 -30.43 -2.40
CA SER A 260 0.02 -31.36 -2.13
C SER A 260 0.68 -31.86 -3.42
N LEU A 261 2.00 -31.68 -3.50
CA LEU A 261 2.84 -32.15 -4.61
C LEU A 261 3.67 -33.40 -4.24
N THR A 262 3.72 -33.75 -2.94
CA THR A 262 4.53 -34.87 -2.41
C THR A 262 4.33 -36.17 -3.18
N LYS A 263 3.07 -36.52 -3.51
CA LYS A 263 2.74 -37.78 -4.20
C LYS A 263 3.34 -37.85 -5.62
N LEU A 264 3.62 -36.71 -6.26
CA LEU A 264 4.22 -36.67 -7.59
C LEU A 264 5.63 -37.25 -7.61
N PHE A 265 6.34 -37.20 -6.47
CA PHE A 265 7.72 -37.66 -6.33
C PHE A 265 7.86 -38.96 -5.53
N LYS A 266 6.74 -39.63 -5.23
CA LYS A 266 6.73 -40.82 -4.36
C LYS A 266 7.68 -41.91 -4.88
N GLY A 267 8.56 -42.39 -4.00
CA GLY A 267 9.47 -43.51 -4.29
C GLY A 267 10.67 -43.15 -5.18
N ARG A 268 10.85 -41.90 -5.59
CA ARG A 268 11.93 -41.50 -6.50
C ARG A 268 13.03 -40.72 -5.80
N ARG A 269 14.27 -41.00 -6.16
CA ARG A 269 15.44 -40.19 -5.82
C ARG A 269 15.86 -39.40 -7.06
N LEU A 270 15.93 -38.08 -6.95
CA LEU A 270 16.28 -37.21 -8.05
C LEU A 270 17.81 -37.16 -8.19
N ARG A 271 18.37 -37.40 -9.38
CA ARG A 271 19.82 -37.44 -9.54
C ARG A 271 20.40 -36.03 -9.59
N SER A 272 21.68 -35.90 -9.25
CA SER A 272 22.43 -34.65 -9.42
C SER A 272 22.25 -34.04 -10.81
N GLY A 273 22.04 -32.73 -10.89
CA GLY A 273 21.72 -32.00 -12.12
C GLY A 273 20.22 -31.93 -12.46
N THR A 274 19.36 -32.66 -11.75
CA THR A 274 17.91 -32.55 -11.92
C THR A 274 17.43 -31.15 -11.52
N ARG A 275 16.53 -30.57 -12.33
CA ARG A 275 15.84 -29.31 -12.04
C ARG A 275 14.36 -29.59 -11.82
N VAL A 276 13.83 -29.11 -10.70
CA VAL A 276 12.38 -29.13 -10.44
C VAL A 276 11.93 -27.69 -10.35
N GLU A 277 10.90 -27.32 -11.10
CA GLU A 277 10.26 -26.00 -10.96
C GLU A 277 8.80 -26.17 -10.60
N VAL A 278 8.33 -25.32 -9.69
CA VAL A 278 6.93 -25.23 -9.31
C VAL A 278 6.47 -23.82 -9.65
N HIS A 279 5.60 -23.70 -10.65
CA HIS A 279 4.98 -22.48 -11.11
C HIS A 279 3.58 -22.41 -10.50
N VAL A 280 3.27 -21.32 -9.80
CA VAL A 280 1.98 -21.04 -9.19
C VAL A 280 1.42 -19.78 -9.84
N ALA A 281 0.34 -19.94 -10.60
CA ALA A 281 -0.22 -18.90 -11.46
C ALA A 281 -1.73 -18.73 -11.21
N ALA A 282 -2.19 -17.49 -11.29
CA ALA A 282 -3.61 -17.12 -11.27
C ALA A 282 -3.84 -16.00 -12.31
N PRO A 283 -5.07 -15.81 -12.81
CA PRO A 283 -5.39 -14.71 -13.70
C PRO A 283 -4.95 -13.36 -13.13
N ASN A 284 -4.37 -12.50 -13.96
CA ASN A 284 -3.93 -11.14 -13.61
C ASN A 284 -2.89 -11.05 -12.47
N MET A 285 -2.17 -12.14 -12.19
CA MET A 285 -1.12 -12.15 -11.17
C MET A 285 0.24 -12.53 -11.74
N ILE A 286 1.30 -11.94 -11.19
CA ILE A 286 2.68 -12.35 -11.42
C ILE A 286 2.84 -13.79 -10.92
N THR A 287 3.20 -14.69 -11.82
CA THR A 287 3.38 -16.12 -11.50
C THR A 287 4.60 -16.29 -10.61
N LYS A 288 4.44 -17.02 -9.51
CA LYS A 288 5.54 -17.35 -8.61
C LYS A 288 6.17 -18.67 -8.98
N VAL A 289 7.49 -18.69 -9.13
CA VAL A 289 8.24 -19.88 -9.54
C VAL A 289 9.24 -20.25 -8.46
N THR A 290 9.19 -21.48 -7.96
CA THR A 290 10.22 -22.03 -7.06
C THR A 290 11.04 -23.05 -7.81
N ARG A 291 12.34 -22.78 -7.99
CA ARG A 291 13.28 -23.67 -8.69
C ARG A 291 14.19 -24.39 -7.71
N PHE A 292 14.26 -25.70 -7.80
CA PHE A 292 15.21 -26.54 -7.08
C PHE A 292 16.24 -27.11 -8.05
N THR A 293 17.52 -27.02 -7.68
CA THR A 293 18.61 -27.70 -8.40
C THR A 293 19.16 -28.80 -7.52
N ILE A 294 19.05 -30.04 -7.98
CA ILE A 294 19.41 -31.21 -7.18
C ILE A 294 20.92 -31.46 -7.28
N ARG A 295 21.56 -31.63 -6.13
CA ARG A 295 22.96 -32.03 -6.00
C ARG A 295 23.05 -33.22 -5.03
N ARG A 296 23.95 -34.17 -5.32
CA ARG A 296 24.15 -35.34 -4.45
C ARG A 296 24.66 -34.88 -3.08
N GLY A 297 24.10 -35.44 -2.01
CA GLY A 297 24.54 -35.16 -0.63
C GLY A 297 24.20 -33.76 -0.09
N VAL A 298 23.53 -32.90 -0.89
CA VAL A 298 23.17 -31.53 -0.49
C VAL A 298 21.65 -31.40 -0.42
N THR A 299 21.14 -30.83 0.68
CA THR A 299 19.72 -30.50 0.84
C THR A 299 19.32 -29.41 -0.16
N PRO A 300 18.39 -29.68 -1.11
CA PRO A 300 17.98 -28.67 -2.07
C PRO A 300 17.26 -27.50 -1.41
N SER A 301 17.68 -26.28 -1.75
CA SER A 301 16.96 -25.04 -1.42
C SER A 301 16.21 -24.54 -2.66
N GLY A 302 15.00 -24.01 -2.44
CA GLY A 302 14.20 -23.39 -3.49
C GLY A 302 14.70 -21.99 -3.77
N THR A 303 15.03 -21.70 -5.04
CA THR A 303 15.26 -20.33 -5.51
C THR A 303 13.92 -19.73 -5.92
N SER A 304 13.55 -18.61 -5.30
CA SER A 304 12.36 -17.85 -5.67
C SER A 304 12.62 -17.05 -6.94
N LEU A 305 11.76 -17.25 -7.94
CA LEU A 305 11.71 -16.57 -9.23
C LEU A 305 10.27 -16.14 -9.49
N CYS A 306 10.07 -15.33 -10.53
CA CYS A 306 8.76 -14.83 -10.93
C CYS A 306 8.67 -14.73 -12.45
N VAL A 307 7.45 -14.79 -12.99
CA VAL A 307 7.15 -14.53 -14.41
C VAL A 307 6.10 -13.42 -14.45
N PRO A 308 6.42 -12.24 -15.02
CA PRO A 308 5.43 -11.18 -15.21
C PRO A 308 4.24 -11.64 -16.05
N VAL A 309 3.10 -10.97 -15.89
CA VAL A 309 1.92 -11.23 -16.73
C VAL A 309 2.27 -11.01 -18.21
N GLY A 310 1.80 -11.90 -19.07
CA GLY A 310 2.10 -11.90 -20.51
C GLY A 310 3.50 -12.43 -20.89
N GLN A 311 4.38 -12.70 -19.92
CA GLN A 311 5.69 -13.30 -20.19
C GLN A 311 5.70 -14.81 -19.95
N LEU A 312 6.71 -15.48 -20.51
CA LEU A 312 6.89 -16.93 -20.39
C LEU A 312 8.15 -17.35 -19.62
N LYS A 313 9.12 -16.43 -19.44
CA LYS A 313 10.45 -16.76 -18.90
C LYS A 313 10.55 -16.37 -17.42
N PRO A 314 10.96 -17.29 -16.54
CA PRO A 314 11.24 -16.96 -15.14
C PRO A 314 12.46 -16.05 -14.97
N GLN A 315 12.32 -15.03 -14.12
CA GLN A 315 13.37 -14.09 -13.75
C GLN A 315 13.45 -13.84 -12.24
N ARG A 316 14.51 -13.17 -11.79
CA ARG A 316 14.77 -12.90 -10.36
C ARG A 316 14.01 -11.69 -9.82
N ARG A 317 13.65 -10.74 -10.68
CA ARG A 317 13.00 -9.49 -10.29
C ARG A 317 11.71 -9.29 -11.06
N CYS A 318 10.66 -9.14 -10.28
CA CYS A 318 9.34 -8.61 -10.55
C CYS A 318 8.93 -7.94 -9.21
#